data_AF-A0A0N7KIS4-F1
#
_entry.id   AF-A0A0N7KIS4-F1
#
_cell.length_a   1.000
_cell.length_b   1.000
_cell.length_c   1.000
_cell.angle_alpha   90.00
_cell.angle_beta   90.00
_cell.angle_gamma   90.00
#
_symmetry.space_group_name_H-M   'P 1'
#
loop_
_entity.id
_entity.type
_entity.pdbx_description
1 polymer ?
#
loop_
_entity_poly.entity_id
_entity_poly.type
_entity_poly.pdbx_seq_one_letter_code
_entity_poly.pdbx_strand_id
1 'polypeptide(L)'
;MYDKDQALEIVDPTIKDFDKDEAFRVINVALLCTQGSPHQRPPMSRVVAMLTRDVDVPKVVTKPSYITEWQLRGGGNNGNTSNSYAGSSYQPEVQ
;
A
#
# COMPACT_ATOMS: atom_id res chain seq x y z
N MET A 1 -0.68 -10.87 10.50
CA MET A 1 -0.75 -10.99 9.02
C MET A 1 -2.03 -10.25 8.66
N TYR A 2 -2.03 -9.27 7.75
CA TYR A 2 -3.26 -8.50 7.48
C TYR A 2 -4.39 -9.47 7.10
N ASP A 3 -5.44 -9.53 7.92
CA ASP A 3 -6.55 -10.43 7.68
C ASP A 3 -7.28 -9.98 6.41
N LYS A 4 -7.56 -10.93 5.51
CA LYS A 4 -8.28 -10.63 4.26
C LYS A 4 -9.56 -9.86 4.53
N ASP A 5 -10.23 -10.15 5.65
CA ASP A 5 -11.47 -9.50 6.06
C ASP A 5 -11.30 -7.99 6.32
N GLN A 6 -10.19 -7.56 6.93
CA GLN A 6 -9.91 -6.13 7.14
C GLN A 6 -9.67 -5.41 5.82
N ALA A 7 -9.00 -6.07 4.86
CA ALA A 7 -8.78 -5.46 3.55
C ALA A 7 -10.09 -5.20 2.80
N LEU A 8 -11.13 -6.01 3.04
CA LEU A 8 -12.43 -5.86 2.37
C LEU A 8 -13.27 -4.69 2.94
N GLU A 9 -12.90 -4.09 4.07
CA GLU A 9 -13.58 -2.92 4.64
C GLU A 9 -13.46 -1.67 3.76
N ILE A 10 -12.49 -1.64 2.83
CA ILE A 10 -12.34 -0.55 1.85
C ILE A 10 -13.35 -0.64 0.69
N VAL A 11 -14.01 -1.78 0.52
CA VAL A 11 -14.97 -1.96 -0.58
C VAL A 11 -16.18 -1.07 -0.32
N ASP A 12 -16.65 -0.40 -1.38
CA ASP A 12 -17.80 0.50 -1.32
C ASP A 12 -19.03 -0.23 -0.72
N PRO A 13 -19.62 0.27 0.37
CA PRO A 13 -20.75 -0.39 1.05
C PRO A 13 -22.03 -0.44 0.21
N THR A 14 -22.11 0.30 -0.91
CA THR A 14 -23.24 0.22 -1.84
C THR A 14 -23.20 -1.05 -2.70
N ILE A 15 -22.06 -1.73 -2.79
CA ILE A 15 -21.87 -2.99 -3.50
C ILE A 15 -22.30 -4.14 -2.59
N LYS A 16 -23.52 -4.65 -2.80
CA LYS A 16 -24.13 -5.66 -1.92
C LYS A 16 -23.56 -7.06 -2.08
N ASP A 17 -23.29 -7.46 -3.33
CA ASP A 17 -22.87 -8.82 -3.68
C ASP A 17 -21.62 -8.74 -4.57
N PHE A 18 -20.46 -9.09 -4.00
CA PHE A 18 -19.20 -9.15 -4.74
C PHE A 18 -18.40 -10.39 -4.36
N ASP A 19 -17.59 -10.88 -5.31
CA ASP A 19 -16.64 -11.96 -5.05
C ASP A 19 -15.48 -11.42 -4.21
N LYS A 20 -15.31 -11.97 -3.00
CA LYS A 20 -14.29 -11.54 -2.04
C LYS A 20 -12.87 -11.73 -2.58
N ASP A 21 -12.60 -12.80 -3.32
CA ASP A 21 -11.28 -13.06 -3.88
C ASP A 21 -10.98 -12.13 -5.06
N GLU A 22 -12.00 -11.75 -5.83
CA GLU A 22 -11.89 -10.72 -6.87
C GLU A 22 -11.64 -9.34 -6.27
N ALA A 23 -12.41 -8.94 -5.26
CA ALA A 23 -12.19 -7.67 -4.57
C ALA A 23 -10.77 -7.62 -3.97
N PHE A 24 -10.34 -8.68 -3.29
CA PHE A 24 -8.99 -8.78 -2.75
C PHE A 24 -7.91 -8.71 -3.84
N ARG A 25 -8.13 -9.34 -5.01
CA ARG A 25 -7.23 -9.25 -6.17
C ARG A 25 -7.14 -7.81 -6.69
N VAL A 26 -8.28 -7.13 -6.87
CA VAL A 26 -8.33 -5.74 -7.32
C VAL A 26 -7.60 -4.82 -6.33
N ILE A 27 -7.81 -5.00 -5.03
CA ILE A 27 -7.11 -4.26 -3.97
C ILE A 27 -5.59 -4.43 -4.10
N ASN A 28 -5.10 -5.67 -4.24
CA ASN A 28 -3.67 -5.92 -4.40
C ASN A 28 -3.08 -5.28 -5.66
N VAL A 29 -3.81 -5.34 -6.78
CA VAL A 29 -3.39 -4.67 -8.03
C VAL A 29 -3.35 -3.15 -7.85
N ALA A 30 -4.35 -2.55 -7.20
CA ALA A 30 -4.38 -1.11 -6.92
C ALA A 30 -3.20 -0.67 -6.04
N LEU A 31 -2.83 -1.48 -5.05
CA LEU A 31 -1.67 -1.21 -4.19
C LEU A 31 -0.33 -1.29 -4.96
N LEU A 32 -0.23 -2.12 -6.01
CA LEU A 32 0.94 -2.17 -6.89
C LEU A 32 1.00 -0.94 -7.81
N CYS A 33 -0.15 -0.49 -8.32
CA CYS A 33 -0.24 0.71 -9.18
C CYS A 33 0.10 2.01 -8.42
N THR A 34 -0.12 2.06 -7.11
CA THR A 34 0.12 3.23 -6.27
C THR A 34 1.45 3.17 -5.49
N GLN A 35 2.35 2.25 -5.84
CA GLN A 35 3.68 2.20 -5.22
C GLN A 35 4.44 3.53 -5.34
N GLY A 36 5.14 3.88 -4.27
CA GLY A 36 5.87 5.13 -4.14
C GLY A 36 6.91 5.34 -5.24
N SER A 37 7.70 4.31 -5.49
CA SER A 37 8.69 4.31 -6.56
C SER A 37 8.01 4.07 -7.91
N PRO A 38 8.18 4.95 -8.91
CA PRO A 38 7.63 4.76 -10.26
C PRO A 38 8.06 3.44 -10.89
N HIS A 39 9.28 2.96 -10.60
CA HIS A 39 9.83 1.72 -11.15
C HIS A 39 9.17 0.45 -10.59
N GLN A 40 8.45 0.55 -9.46
CA GLN A 40 7.71 -0.57 -8.87
C GLN A 40 6.28 -0.68 -9.41
N ARG A 41 5.79 0.34 -10.12
CA ARG A 41 4.44 0.32 -10.70
C ARG A 41 4.42 -0.59 -11.92
N PRO A 42 3.46 -1.52 -12.03
CA PRO A 42 3.38 -2.42 -13.17
C PRO A 42 3.00 -1.67 -14.46
N PRO A 43 3.49 -2.10 -15.63
CA PRO A 43 2.96 -1.62 -16.91
C PRO A 43 1.49 -2.04 -17.06
N MET A 44 0.71 -1.26 -17.81
CA MET A 44 -0.73 -1.51 -17.99
C MET A 44 -1.04 -2.91 -18.53
N SER A 45 -0.22 -3.44 -19.44
CA SER A 45 -0.37 -4.81 -19.94
C SER A 45 -0.36 -5.85 -18.83
N ARG A 46 0.54 -5.70 -17.85
CA ARG A 46 0.62 -6.57 -16.67
C ARG A 46 -0.57 -6.36 -15.73
N VAL A 47 -1.05 -5.12 -15.58
CA VAL A 47 -2.26 -4.82 -14.79
C VAL A 47 -3.46 -5.57 -15.37
N VAL A 48 -3.67 -5.51 -16.69
CA VAL A 48 -4.76 -6.22 -17.36
C VAL A 48 -4.62 -7.73 -17.15
N ALA A 49 -3.44 -8.30 -17.39
CA ALA A 49 -3.19 -9.74 -17.19
C ALA A 49 -3.44 -10.20 -15.74
N MET A 50 -3.18 -9.34 -14.74
CA MET A 50 -3.49 -9.64 -13.35
C MET A 50 -5.00 -9.62 -13.06
N LEU A 51 -5.75 -8.70 -13.67
CA LEU A 51 -7.19 -8.57 -13.51
C LEU A 51 -7.97 -9.68 -14.25
N THR A 52 -7.51 -10.10 -15.41
CA THR A 52 -8.08 -11.22 -16.19
C THR A 52 -7.72 -12.60 -15.62
N ARG A 53 -6.91 -12.65 -14.56
CA ARG A 53 -6.39 -13.88 -13.93
C ARG A 53 -5.42 -14.68 -14.83
N ASP A 54 -4.86 -14.06 -15.87
CA ASP A 54 -3.81 -14.67 -16.70
C ASP A 54 -2.47 -14.75 -15.95
N VAL A 55 -2.24 -13.83 -15.01
CA VAL A 55 -1.03 -13.77 -14.17
C VAL A 55 -1.42 -13.60 -12.70
N ASP A 56 -0.64 -14.21 -11.81
CA ASP A 56 -0.81 -14.03 -10.37
C ASP A 56 -0.35 -12.66 -9.87
N VAL A 57 -1.09 -12.13 -8.90
CA VAL A 57 -0.72 -10.88 -8.24
C VAL A 57 0.38 -11.16 -7.20
N PRO A 58 1.51 -10.45 -7.22
CA PRO A 58 2.54 -10.56 -6.21
C PRO A 58 1.95 -10.40 -4.80
N LYS A 59 2.19 -11.38 -3.91
CA LYS A 59 1.68 -11.39 -2.53
C LYS A 59 2.29 -10.30 -1.63
N VAL A 60 3.41 -9.72 -2.05
CA VAL A 60 4.14 -8.72 -1.28
C VAL A 60 3.87 -7.37 -1.91
N VAL A 61 2.98 -6.61 -1.28
CA VAL A 61 2.87 -5.18 -1.56
C VAL A 61 3.62 -4.46 -0.46
N THR A 62 4.62 -3.67 -0.83
CA THR A 62 5.37 -2.86 0.14
C THR A 62 4.41 -1.86 0.77
N LYS A 63 4.59 -1.57 2.07
CA LYS A 63 3.85 -0.50 2.74
C LYS A 63 3.94 0.77 1.88
N PRO A 64 2.84 1.52 1.67
CA PRO A 64 2.88 2.77 0.94
C PRO A 64 4.01 3.66 1.48
N SER A 65 4.80 4.23 0.59
CA SER A 65 5.80 5.22 1.00
C SER A 65 5.05 6.43 1.53
N TYR A 66 5.17 6.72 2.83
CA TYR A 66 4.72 7.99 3.35
C TYR A 66 5.73 9.06 2.94
N ILE A 67 5.30 10.00 2.11
CA ILE A 67 6.09 11.21 1.89
C ILE A 67 5.93 12.04 3.16
N THR A 68 6.99 12.15 3.95
CA THR A 68 6.98 13.04 5.11
C THR A 68 6.98 14.50 4.62
N GLU A 69 6.29 15.40 5.32
CA GLU A 69 6.27 16.85 4.99
C GLU A 69 7.67 17.45 4.79
N TRP A 70 8.68 16.91 5.46
CA TRP A 70 10.08 17.31 5.35
C TRP A 70 10.67 17.03 3.96
N GLN A 71 10.22 15.95 3.29
CA GLN A 71 10.66 15.60 1.94
C GLN A 71 10.02 16.48 0.86
N LEU A 72 8.81 17.01 1.09
CA LEU A 72 8.17 17.97 0.18
C LEU A 72 8.76 19.38 0.30
N ARG A 73 9.32 19.72 1.47
CA ARG A 73 9.84 21.06 1.76
C ARG A 73 11.34 21.24 1.47
N GLY A 74 12.08 20.14 1.26
CA GLY A 74 13.54 20.13 1.27
C GLY A 74 14.21 19.97 -0.09
N GLY A 75 14.23 21.03 -0.90
CA GLY A 75 15.32 21.21 -1.86
C GLY A 75 16.61 21.46 -1.09
N GLY A 76 17.43 20.44 -0.85
CA GLY A 76 18.62 20.59 -0.01
C GLY A 76 19.53 19.36 0.00
N ASN A 77 20.74 19.55 -0.51
CA ASN A 77 21.86 18.62 -0.60
C ASN A 77 22.21 17.86 0.70
N ASN A 78 22.54 16.58 0.51
CA ASN A 78 23.65 15.83 1.11
C ASN A 78 23.67 15.60 2.64
N GLY A 79 23.51 14.33 3.04
CA GLY A 79 23.84 13.87 4.40
C GLY A 79 23.17 12.56 4.79
N ASN A 80 23.95 11.49 4.88
CA ASN A 80 23.56 10.16 5.34
C ASN A 80 22.66 10.17 6.58
N THR A 81 21.54 9.45 6.55
CA THR A 81 20.80 9.09 7.77
C THR A 81 20.57 7.59 7.80
N SER A 82 21.45 6.88 8.51
CA SER A 82 21.16 5.58 9.11
C SER A 82 20.52 5.86 10.46
N ASN A 83 19.35 5.30 10.77
CA ASN A 83 19.02 4.89 12.14
C ASN A 83 17.79 3.97 12.19
N SER A 84 18.09 2.76 12.64
CA SER A 84 17.43 1.94 13.65
C SER A 84 16.09 2.43 14.23
N TYR A 85 15.14 1.51 14.20
CA TYR A 85 13.91 1.46 14.98
C TYR A 85 14.20 1.51 16.50
N ALA A 86 13.72 2.55 17.19
CA ALA A 86 13.46 2.57 18.64
C ALA A 86 12.74 3.88 19.01
N GLY A 87 11.65 3.78 19.77
CA GLY A 87 10.86 4.93 20.24
C GLY A 87 9.37 4.57 20.27
N SER A 88 8.95 3.75 21.23
CA SER A 88 8.51 4.15 22.57
C SER A 88 7.14 4.84 22.57
N SER A 89 6.16 4.07 23.02
CA SER A 89 4.94 4.43 23.76
C SER A 89 4.63 5.93 23.91
N TYR A 90 3.46 6.34 23.42
CA TYR A 90 2.71 7.48 23.96
C TYR A 90 1.42 6.93 24.58
N GLN A 91 1.37 6.87 25.91
CA GLN A 91 0.12 7.01 26.67
C GLN A 91 0.05 8.47 27.12
N PRO A 92 -1.07 9.18 26.91
CA PRO A 92 -1.43 10.28 27.77
C PRO A 92 -2.33 9.73 28.89
N GLU A 93 -1.77 9.55 30.09
CA GLU A 93 -2.55 9.71 31.32
C GLU A 93 -2.45 11.18 31.72
N VAL A 94 -3.58 11.78 32.08
CA VAL A 94 -3.82 12.38 33.40
C VAL A 94 -5.10 13.22 33.29
N GLN A 95 -6.02 12.87 34.19
CA GLN A 95 -7.00 13.68 34.92
C GLN A 95 -7.42 15.06 34.38
#